data_AF-A0A4Q0TVV5-F1
#
_entry.id   AF-A0A4Q0TVV5-F1
#
_cell.length_a   1.000
_cell.length_b   1.000
_cell.length_c   1.000
_cell.angle_alpha   90.00
_cell.angle_beta   90.00
_cell.angle_gamma   90.00
#
_symmetry.space_group_name_H-M   'P 1'
#
loop_
_entity.id
_entity.type
_entity.pdbx_description
1 polymer ?
#
loop_
_entity_poly.entity_id
_entity_poly.type
_entity_poly.pdbx_seq_one_letter_code
_entity_poly.pdbx_strand_id
1 'polypeptide(L)'
;METAGVIQETYNIWSWLLPLISGAIGALIGTYGGSYFLHWKQEKKIQNVRSMAIKALGIFKEYAQHKKNYADSANEFNTKLNISEKRAVVVALHKLGIPFEVPTKDTFDIKSIRFKDITIDKDEIIAMIVQIDNGNCDNLFFTDIESYFTTNLRLNAVRNVGKKYVEEVHAKSWVEKEKPNTIVNPVDWYKQFTPGELHTILVLRTQLANTDYFSQNGRADSNKIKDLIREIEIGLWDNYLFYDHESFTNIQAQHNLANVVQGMIMMNQQQVNKTTPKTEIVESN
;
A
#
# COMPACT_ATOMS: atom_id res chain seq x y z
N MET A 1 -22.16 76.58 -54.68
CA MET A 1 -21.23 75.52 -54.25
C MET A 1 -21.63 75.11 -52.84
N GLU A 2 -22.25 73.93 -52.71
CA GLU A 2 -22.52 73.31 -51.41
C GLU A 2 -21.19 73.04 -50.72
N THR A 3 -21.00 73.58 -49.52
CA THR A 3 -19.91 73.18 -48.63
C THR A 3 -20.36 71.92 -47.90
N ALA A 4 -19.82 70.78 -48.32
CA ALA A 4 -19.99 69.49 -47.69
C ALA A 4 -19.70 69.59 -46.17
N GLY A 5 -20.68 69.19 -45.36
CA GLY A 5 -20.53 69.08 -43.91
C GLY A 5 -19.53 68.00 -43.56
N VAL A 6 -18.46 68.37 -42.86
CA VAL A 6 -17.57 67.43 -42.19
C VAL A 6 -18.29 66.97 -40.92
N ILE A 7 -18.78 65.73 -40.91
CA ILE A 7 -19.30 65.09 -39.71
C ILE A 7 -18.10 64.82 -38.80
N GLN A 8 -17.95 65.62 -37.76
CA GLN A 8 -16.95 65.39 -36.72
C GLN A 8 -17.51 64.38 -35.73
N GLU A 9 -17.24 63.09 -35.96
CA GLU A 9 -17.53 62.04 -34.98
C GLU A 9 -16.70 62.28 -33.72
N THR A 10 -17.37 62.64 -32.62
CA THR A 10 -16.74 62.77 -31.30
C THR A 10 -16.64 61.39 -30.66
N TYR A 11 -15.45 60.78 -30.73
CA TYR A 11 -15.15 59.50 -30.09
C TYR A 11 -15.09 59.68 -28.57
N ASN A 12 -16.13 59.23 -27.86
CA ASN A 12 -16.17 59.30 -26.40
C ASN A 12 -15.37 58.14 -25.80
N ILE A 13 -14.17 58.43 -25.31
CA ILE A 13 -13.25 57.44 -24.71
C ILE A 13 -13.88 56.69 -23.52
N TRP A 14 -14.90 57.26 -22.89
CA TRP A 14 -15.57 56.63 -21.75
C TRP A 14 -16.50 55.47 -22.14
N SER A 15 -16.98 55.40 -23.39
CA SER A 15 -17.92 54.35 -23.82
C SER A 15 -17.26 52.97 -23.98
N TRP A 16 -15.96 52.92 -24.27
CA TRP A 16 -15.18 51.67 -24.36
C TRP A 16 -14.46 51.32 -23.05
N LEU A 17 -14.12 52.32 -22.23
CA LEU A 17 -13.37 52.13 -20.99
C LEU A 17 -14.25 51.58 -19.85
N LEU A 18 -15.52 52.02 -19.75
CA LEU A 18 -16.42 51.62 -18.66
C LEU A 18 -16.75 50.11 -18.64
N PRO A 19 -17.02 49.44 -19.78
CA PRO A 19 -17.23 47.99 -19.82
C PRO A 19 -15.99 47.17 -19.44
N LEU A 20 -14.79 47.67 -19.78
CA LEU A 20 -13.52 47.01 -19.44
C LEU A 20 -13.22 47.09 -17.94
N ILE A 21 -13.45 48.25 -17.33
CA ILE A 21 -13.26 48.45 -15.88
C ILE A 21 -14.30 47.65 -15.09
N SER A 22 -15.57 47.65 -15.51
CA SER A 22 -16.63 46.89 -14.83
C SER A 22 -16.42 45.38 -14.97
N GLY A 23 -15.98 44.91 -16.15
CA GLY A 23 -15.60 43.51 -16.39
C GLY A 23 -14.40 43.08 -15.54
N ALA A 24 -13.36 43.91 -15.43
CA ALA A 24 -12.19 43.63 -14.61
C ALA A 24 -12.51 43.57 -13.11
N ILE A 25 -13.34 44.50 -12.60
CA ILE A 25 -13.79 44.49 -11.20
C ILE A 25 -14.67 43.27 -10.91
N GLY A 26 -15.58 42.92 -11.83
CA GLY A 26 -16.43 41.72 -11.70
C GLY A 26 -15.62 40.43 -11.69
N ALA A 27 -14.59 40.31 -12.53
CA ALA A 27 -13.69 39.15 -12.57
C ALA A 27 -12.84 39.05 -11.29
N LEU A 28 -12.35 40.17 -10.75
CA LEU A 28 -11.60 40.21 -9.50
C LEU A 28 -12.49 39.83 -8.31
N ILE A 29 -13.69 40.40 -8.19
CA ILE A 29 -14.63 40.07 -7.10
C ILE A 29 -15.10 38.61 -7.21
N GLY A 30 -15.39 38.13 -8.41
CA GLY A 30 -15.81 36.74 -8.63
C GLY A 30 -14.71 35.73 -8.29
N THR A 31 -13.47 36.00 -8.70
CA THR A 31 -12.34 35.09 -8.49
C THR A 31 -11.84 35.13 -7.04
N TYR A 32 -11.61 36.32 -6.47
CA TYR A 32 -11.18 36.46 -5.08
C TYR A 32 -12.30 36.12 -4.09
N GLY A 33 -13.54 36.57 -4.34
CA GLY A 33 -14.69 36.26 -3.49
C GLY A 33 -15.08 34.79 -3.55
N GLY A 34 -15.05 34.18 -4.74
CA GLY A 34 -15.30 32.75 -4.91
C GLY A 34 -14.25 31.88 -4.23
N SER A 35 -12.96 32.19 -4.42
CA SER A 35 -11.86 31.47 -3.74
C SER A 35 -11.89 31.66 -2.22
N TYR A 36 -12.16 32.88 -1.73
CA TYR A 36 -12.34 33.15 -0.30
C TYR A 36 -13.53 32.38 0.28
N PHE A 37 -14.67 32.34 -0.40
CA PHE A 37 -15.84 31.57 0.04
C PHE A 37 -15.57 30.06 0.07
N LEU A 38 -14.86 29.53 -0.92
CA LEU A 38 -14.45 28.13 -0.96
C LEU A 38 -13.48 27.80 0.18
N HIS A 39 -12.48 28.66 0.41
CA HIS A 39 -11.52 28.54 1.52
C HIS A 39 -12.24 28.60 2.87
N TRP A 40 -13.14 29.55 3.06
CA TRP A 40 -13.96 29.65 4.28
C TRP A 40 -14.86 28.44 4.50
N LYS A 41 -15.46 27.88 3.43
CA LYS A 41 -16.27 26.67 3.51
C LYS A 41 -15.43 25.44 3.84
N GLN A 42 -14.20 25.35 3.30
CA GLN A 42 -13.25 24.31 3.66
C GLN A 42 -12.80 24.44 5.12
N GLU A 43 -12.45 25.65 5.56
CA GLU A 43 -12.08 25.95 6.94
C GLU A 43 -13.22 25.53 7.89
N LYS A 44 -14.46 25.91 7.61
CA LYS A 44 -15.62 25.47 8.40
C LYS A 44 -15.79 23.95 8.46
N LYS A 45 -15.56 23.25 7.34
CA LYS A 45 -15.64 21.79 7.32
C LYS A 45 -14.54 21.17 8.19
N ILE A 46 -13.32 21.70 8.11
CA ILE A 46 -12.18 21.24 8.91
C ILE A 46 -12.43 21.49 10.40
N GLN A 47 -12.89 22.69 10.78
CA GLN A 47 -13.23 23.02 12.16
C GLN A 47 -14.30 22.08 12.75
N ASN A 48 -15.33 21.72 11.96
CA ASN A 48 -16.32 20.75 12.38
C ASN A 48 -15.70 19.37 12.67
N VAL A 49 -14.75 18.92 11.85
CA VAL A 49 -14.07 17.64 12.06
C VAL A 49 -13.09 17.69 13.23
N ARG A 50 -12.38 18.82 13.43
CA ARG A 50 -11.59 19.05 14.65
C ARG A 50 -12.46 18.91 15.90
N SER A 51 -13.65 19.53 15.91
CA SER A 51 -14.61 19.40 17.01
C SER A 51 -15.07 17.95 17.23
N MET A 52 -15.31 17.18 16.17
CA MET A 52 -15.62 15.74 16.28
C MET A 52 -14.46 14.94 16.91
N ALA A 53 -13.22 15.25 16.54
CA ALA A 53 -12.05 14.57 17.08
C ALA A 53 -11.78 14.97 18.54
N ILE A 54 -11.97 16.25 18.89
CA ILE A 54 -11.89 16.74 20.27
C ILE A 54 -13.00 16.10 21.12
N LYS A 55 -14.22 15.98 20.59
CA LYS A 55 -15.33 15.24 21.23
C LYS A 55 -14.94 13.80 21.52
N ALA A 56 -14.29 13.11 20.58
CA ALA A 56 -13.79 11.75 20.78
C ALA A 56 -12.71 11.68 21.87
N LEU A 57 -11.71 12.56 21.82
CA LEU A 57 -10.65 12.65 22.83
C LEU A 57 -11.19 13.02 24.22
N GLY A 58 -12.29 13.78 24.27
CA GLY A 58 -13.00 14.12 25.49
C GLY A 58 -13.48 12.88 26.26
N ILE A 59 -13.89 11.82 25.55
CA ILE A 59 -14.29 10.56 26.17
C ILE A 59 -13.09 9.92 26.89
N PHE A 60 -11.94 9.81 26.21
CA PHE A 60 -10.74 9.25 26.84
C PHE A 60 -10.25 10.11 28.00
N LYS A 61 -10.34 11.44 27.88
CA LYS A 61 -9.99 12.38 28.94
C LYS A 61 -10.84 12.18 30.20
N GLU A 62 -12.15 11.93 30.07
CA GLU A 62 -13.05 11.62 31.19
C GLU A 62 -12.63 10.31 31.89
N TYR A 63 -12.31 9.27 31.13
CA TYR A 63 -11.87 7.98 31.68
C TYR A 63 -10.48 8.05 32.32
N ALA A 64 -9.58 8.86 31.76
CA ALA A 64 -8.25 9.10 32.32
C ALA A 64 -8.29 9.72 33.72
N GLN A 65 -9.32 10.53 34.04
CA GLN A 65 -9.49 11.09 35.41
C GLN A 65 -9.67 10.00 36.47
N HIS A 66 -10.17 8.84 36.06
CA HIS A 66 -10.40 7.69 36.92
C HIS A 66 -9.34 6.59 36.76
N LYS A 67 -8.21 6.87 36.09
CA LYS A 67 -7.14 5.90 35.79
C LYS A 67 -7.64 4.63 35.09
N LYS A 68 -8.66 4.77 34.23
CA LYS A 68 -9.22 3.68 33.44
C LYS A 68 -8.42 3.42 32.17
N ASN A 69 -8.72 2.30 31.52
CA ASN A 69 -8.05 1.88 30.30
C ASN A 69 -8.88 2.28 29.06
N TYR A 70 -8.26 2.30 27.87
CA TYR A 70 -8.96 2.62 26.63
C TYR A 70 -10.10 1.63 26.32
N ALA A 71 -9.93 0.35 26.66
CA ALA A 71 -10.96 -0.68 26.50
C ALA A 71 -12.27 -0.32 27.25
N ASP A 72 -12.18 0.27 28.45
CA ASP A 72 -13.34 0.67 29.26
C ASP A 72 -14.19 1.74 28.57
N SER A 73 -13.55 2.61 27.78
CA SER A 73 -14.22 3.71 27.07
C SER A 73 -14.92 3.29 25.77
N ALA A 74 -14.72 2.04 25.32
CA ALA A 74 -15.18 1.57 24.02
C ALA A 74 -16.70 1.70 23.82
N ASN A 75 -17.49 1.33 24.83
CA ASN A 75 -18.95 1.40 24.75
C ASN A 75 -19.44 2.85 24.58
N GLU A 76 -18.83 3.76 25.33
CA GLU A 76 -19.17 5.17 25.31
C GLU A 76 -18.73 5.84 24.00
N PHE A 77 -17.52 5.53 23.53
CA PHE A 77 -17.05 5.94 22.21
C PHE A 77 -18.01 5.49 21.11
N ASN A 78 -18.44 4.24 21.14
CA ASN A 78 -19.32 3.70 20.11
C ASN A 78 -20.73 4.27 20.11
N THR A 79 -21.19 4.78 21.26
CA THR A 79 -22.53 5.35 21.45
C THR A 79 -22.55 6.87 21.22
N LYS A 80 -21.55 7.61 21.72
CA LYS A 80 -21.46 9.07 21.58
C LYS A 80 -21.08 9.52 20.17
N LEU A 81 -20.33 8.71 19.42
CA LEU A 81 -19.98 9.00 18.02
C LEU A 81 -20.87 8.22 17.06
N ASN A 82 -21.45 8.92 16.09
CA ASN A 82 -22.14 8.27 14.97
C ASN A 82 -21.16 7.73 13.92
N ILE A 83 -21.66 6.91 12.99
CA ILE A 83 -20.82 6.27 11.96
C ILE A 83 -20.05 7.30 11.11
N SER A 84 -20.69 8.41 10.74
CA SER A 84 -20.06 9.46 9.93
C SER A 84 -18.94 10.17 10.68
N GLU A 85 -19.14 10.48 11.97
CA GLU A 85 -18.10 11.04 12.85
C GLU A 85 -16.93 10.05 12.96
N LYS A 86 -17.21 8.75 13.18
CA LYS A 86 -16.17 7.70 13.22
C LYS A 86 -15.36 7.66 11.93
N ARG A 87 -16.01 7.71 10.75
CA ARG A 87 -15.32 7.74 9.44
C ARG A 87 -14.37 8.93 9.31
N ALA A 88 -14.74 10.08 9.86
CA ALA A 88 -13.94 11.30 9.74
C ALA A 88 -12.69 11.29 10.63
N VAL A 89 -12.77 10.69 11.83
CA VAL A 89 -11.76 10.92 12.89
C VAL A 89 -10.96 9.70 13.31
N VAL A 90 -11.45 8.47 13.13
CA VAL A 90 -10.83 7.27 13.73
C VAL A 90 -9.41 7.03 13.22
N VAL A 91 -9.16 7.20 11.92
CA VAL A 91 -7.80 7.04 11.37
C VAL A 91 -6.84 8.08 11.93
N ALA A 92 -7.30 9.33 12.07
CA ALA A 92 -6.50 10.39 12.68
C ALA A 92 -6.16 10.07 14.13
N LEU A 93 -7.14 9.63 14.92
CA LEU A 93 -6.93 9.21 16.31
C LEU A 93 -5.92 8.06 16.42
N HIS A 94 -6.01 7.05 15.54
CA HIS A 94 -5.06 5.95 15.53
C HIS A 94 -3.63 6.42 15.20
N LYS A 95 -3.48 7.31 14.20
CA LYS A 95 -2.18 7.92 13.87
C LYS A 95 -1.62 8.81 14.98
N LEU A 96 -2.49 9.37 15.82
CA LEU A 96 -2.10 10.18 16.98
C LEU A 96 -1.70 9.33 18.21
N GLY A 97 -1.80 7.99 18.12
CA GLY A 97 -1.33 7.10 19.17
C GLY A 97 -2.43 6.43 19.99
N ILE A 98 -3.72 6.70 19.69
CA ILE A 98 -4.82 5.99 20.36
C ILE A 98 -4.76 4.50 19.97
N PRO A 99 -4.74 3.57 20.95
CA PRO A 99 -4.46 2.17 20.68
C PRO A 99 -5.73 1.39 20.28
N PHE A 100 -6.04 1.39 18.98
CA PHE A 100 -7.14 0.57 18.45
C PHE A 100 -6.76 -0.92 18.39
N GLU A 101 -7.74 -1.79 18.59
CA GLU A 101 -7.61 -3.20 18.21
C GLU A 101 -7.90 -3.34 16.72
N VAL A 102 -6.86 -3.64 15.94
CA VAL A 102 -7.04 -3.94 14.51
C VAL A 102 -7.39 -5.43 14.40
N PRO A 103 -8.57 -5.79 13.86
CA PRO A 103 -8.91 -7.19 13.68
C PRO A 103 -7.94 -7.84 12.69
N THR A 104 -7.25 -8.90 13.14
CA THR A 104 -6.27 -9.63 12.32
C THR A 104 -6.90 -10.68 11.42
N LYS A 105 -8.17 -11.04 11.67
CA LYS A 105 -8.91 -12.10 10.96
C LYS A 105 -10.28 -11.65 10.43
N ASP A 106 -10.89 -10.66 11.07
CA ASP A 106 -12.22 -10.17 10.71
C ASP A 106 -12.13 -8.88 9.88
N THR A 107 -13.16 -8.62 9.08
CA THR A 107 -13.35 -7.31 8.44
C THR A 107 -13.51 -6.23 9.51
N PHE A 108 -12.81 -5.11 9.35
CA PHE A 108 -12.96 -3.96 10.23
C PHE A 108 -14.43 -3.50 10.30
N ASP A 109 -15.02 -3.50 11.48
CA ASP A 109 -16.39 -3.02 11.71
C ASP A 109 -16.38 -1.64 12.37
N ILE A 110 -16.77 -0.63 11.59
CA ILE A 110 -16.88 0.75 12.07
C ILE A 110 -17.98 0.95 13.12
N LYS A 111 -18.96 0.05 13.19
CA LYS A 111 -20.05 0.15 14.16
C LYS A 111 -19.55 -0.16 15.57
N SER A 112 -18.64 -1.12 15.69
CA SER A 112 -18.08 -1.61 16.95
C SER A 112 -16.56 -1.45 16.98
N ILE A 113 -16.12 -0.24 17.36
CA ILE A 113 -14.71 0.06 17.56
C ILE A 113 -14.22 -0.53 18.88
N ARG A 114 -13.11 -1.26 18.83
CA ARG A 114 -12.44 -1.81 20.02
C ARG A 114 -11.08 -1.15 20.24
N PHE A 115 -10.69 -1.05 21.50
CA PHE A 115 -9.42 -0.46 21.92
C PHE A 115 -8.64 -1.45 22.78
N LYS A 116 -7.32 -1.36 22.75
CA LYS A 116 -6.45 -2.22 23.56
C LYS A 116 -6.60 -1.89 25.04
N ASP A 117 -6.33 -2.90 25.86
CA ASP A 117 -6.31 -2.76 27.32
C ASP A 117 -5.03 -2.06 27.81
N ILE A 118 -4.97 -0.74 27.61
CA ILE A 118 -3.85 0.13 27.98
C ILE A 118 -4.40 1.29 28.81
N THR A 119 -3.73 1.63 29.91
CA THR A 119 -4.08 2.76 30.76
C THR A 119 -3.93 4.08 30.02
N ILE A 120 -4.92 4.97 30.15
CA ILE A 120 -4.93 6.25 29.44
C ILE A 120 -4.03 7.24 30.18
N ASP A 121 -3.03 7.78 29.49
CA ASP A 121 -2.27 8.93 29.97
C ASP A 121 -3.06 10.22 29.70
N LYS A 122 -3.41 10.93 30.77
CA LYS A 122 -4.19 12.17 30.70
C LYS A 122 -3.43 13.29 29.98
N ASP A 123 -2.12 13.41 30.23
CA ASP A 123 -1.33 14.51 29.69
C ASP A 123 -1.11 14.31 28.19
N GLU A 124 -0.97 13.05 27.75
CA GLU A 124 -0.93 12.68 26.34
C GLU A 124 -2.22 13.08 25.61
N ILE A 125 -3.39 12.74 26.18
CA ILE A 125 -4.69 13.12 25.60
C ILE A 125 -4.86 14.65 25.52
N ILE A 126 -4.42 15.39 26.54
CA ILE A 126 -4.46 16.86 26.53
C ILE A 126 -3.57 17.41 25.41
N ALA A 127 -2.36 16.87 25.25
CA ALA A 127 -1.46 17.27 24.17
C ALA A 127 -2.08 16.97 22.79
N MET A 128 -2.70 15.81 22.59
CA MET A 128 -3.41 15.48 21.35
C MET A 128 -4.53 16.48 21.04
N ILE A 129 -5.34 16.86 22.05
CA ILE A 129 -6.41 17.86 21.87
C ILE A 129 -5.83 19.19 21.37
N VAL A 130 -4.73 19.67 21.98
CA VAL A 130 -4.07 20.92 21.58
C VAL A 130 -3.56 20.85 20.13
N GLN A 131 -2.98 19.72 19.73
CA GLN A 131 -2.49 19.55 18.34
C GLN A 131 -3.63 19.58 17.32
N ILE A 132 -4.76 18.94 17.64
CA ILE A 132 -5.95 18.96 16.78
C ILE A 132 -6.55 20.36 16.71
N ASP A 133 -6.71 21.05 17.83
CA ASP A 133 -7.30 22.38 17.90
C ASP A 133 -6.50 23.40 17.07
N ASN A 134 -5.16 23.32 17.18
CA ASN A 134 -4.22 24.13 16.39
C ASN A 134 -4.21 23.81 14.87
N GLY A 135 -4.89 22.74 14.44
CA GLY A 135 -4.94 22.33 13.03
C GLY A 135 -3.73 21.55 12.53
N ASN A 136 -2.81 21.17 13.41
CA ASN A 136 -1.58 20.45 13.04
C ASN A 136 -1.86 19.03 12.52
N CYS A 137 -3.08 18.53 12.70
CA CYS A 137 -3.51 17.18 12.33
C CYS A 137 -4.55 17.17 11.20
N ASP A 138 -4.84 18.31 10.57
CA ASP A 138 -5.93 18.42 9.57
C ASP A 138 -5.76 17.47 8.38
N ASN A 139 -4.51 17.24 7.99
CA ASN A 139 -4.13 16.33 6.92
C ASN A 139 -4.40 14.84 7.24
N LEU A 140 -4.67 14.50 8.49
CA LEU A 140 -4.98 13.13 8.92
C LEU A 140 -6.47 12.81 8.79
N PHE A 141 -7.33 13.83 8.74
CA PHE A 141 -8.77 13.66 8.59
C PHE A 141 -9.16 13.17 7.19
N PHE A 142 -10.33 12.55 7.10
CA PHE A 142 -10.90 12.03 5.83
C PHE A 142 -10.08 10.91 5.15
N THR A 143 -9.09 10.34 5.82
CA THR A 143 -8.46 9.10 5.34
C THR A 143 -9.50 7.98 5.35
N ASP A 144 -9.61 7.23 4.25
CA ASP A 144 -10.56 6.12 4.19
C ASP A 144 -10.24 5.05 5.23
N ILE A 145 -11.18 4.85 6.15
CA ILE A 145 -11.02 4.00 7.33
C ILE A 145 -10.94 2.52 6.97
N GLU A 146 -11.74 2.09 6.00
CA GLU A 146 -11.80 0.70 5.58
C GLU A 146 -10.48 0.34 4.91
N SER A 147 -10.02 1.12 3.92
CA SER A 147 -8.69 0.95 3.34
C SER A 147 -7.59 1.00 4.40
N TYR A 148 -7.58 1.99 5.30
CA TYR A 148 -6.51 2.13 6.29
C TYR A 148 -6.34 0.90 7.20
N PHE A 149 -7.44 0.36 7.75
CA PHE A 149 -7.37 -0.81 8.64
C PHE A 149 -7.34 -2.16 7.89
N THR A 150 -7.74 -2.21 6.62
CA THR A 150 -7.73 -3.45 5.81
C THR A 150 -6.54 -3.58 4.86
N THR A 151 -5.77 -2.52 4.59
CA THR A 151 -4.60 -2.58 3.68
C THR A 151 -3.59 -3.61 4.17
N ASN A 152 -3.43 -3.74 5.49
CA ASN A 152 -2.57 -4.77 6.07
C ASN A 152 -3.24 -6.14 6.18
N LEU A 153 -4.56 -6.28 6.03
CA LEU A 153 -5.25 -7.57 6.15
C LEU A 153 -4.85 -8.49 5.00
N ARG A 154 -4.91 -8.01 3.75
CA ARG A 154 -4.50 -8.79 2.58
C ARG A 154 -3.01 -9.16 2.67
N LEU A 155 -2.17 -8.19 3.01
CA LEU A 155 -0.73 -8.38 3.14
C LEU A 155 -0.38 -9.38 4.25
N ASN A 156 -1.00 -9.27 5.42
CA ASN A 156 -0.82 -10.22 6.52
C ASN A 156 -1.37 -11.60 6.18
N ALA A 157 -2.52 -11.70 5.49
CA ALA A 157 -3.08 -12.97 5.06
C ALA A 157 -2.12 -13.70 4.11
N VAL A 158 -1.62 -13.00 3.10
CA VAL A 158 -0.67 -13.54 2.12
C VAL A 158 0.65 -13.96 2.79
N ARG A 159 1.21 -13.13 3.67
CA ARG A 159 2.42 -13.48 4.46
C ARG A 159 2.19 -14.68 5.39
N ASN A 160 1.05 -14.75 6.07
CA ASN A 160 0.72 -15.88 6.94
C ASN A 160 0.62 -17.20 6.16
N VAL A 161 0.07 -17.17 4.94
CA VAL A 161 0.03 -18.33 4.06
C VAL A 161 1.45 -18.74 3.63
N GLY A 162 2.32 -17.78 3.31
CA GLY A 162 3.74 -18.02 3.06
C GLY A 162 4.46 -18.67 4.24
N LYS A 163 4.26 -18.16 5.46
CA LYS A 163 4.81 -18.74 6.68
C LYS A 163 4.32 -20.17 6.93
N LYS A 164 3.01 -20.39 6.79
CA LYS A 164 2.40 -21.72 6.90
C LYS A 164 3.04 -22.70 5.93
N TYR A 165 3.32 -22.31 4.68
CA TYR A 165 4.07 -23.14 3.75
C TYR A 165 5.48 -23.47 4.25
N VAL A 166 6.21 -22.47 4.76
CA VAL A 166 7.57 -22.68 5.27
C VAL A 166 7.56 -23.62 6.48
N GLU A 167 6.66 -23.42 7.44
CA GLU A 167 6.58 -24.19 8.68
C GLU A 167 6.07 -25.62 8.47
N GLU A 168 5.01 -25.78 7.68
CA GLU A 168 4.30 -27.05 7.54
C GLU A 168 4.81 -27.91 6.38
N VAL A 169 5.48 -27.30 5.41
CA VAL A 169 5.97 -27.99 4.21
C VAL A 169 7.48 -27.92 4.16
N HIS A 170 8.04 -26.73 3.91
CA HIS A 170 9.46 -26.59 3.58
C HIS A 170 10.39 -27.04 4.71
N ALA A 171 10.08 -26.70 5.96
CA ALA A 171 10.83 -27.12 7.14
C ALA A 171 10.75 -28.63 7.42
N LYS A 172 9.71 -29.30 6.90
CA LYS A 172 9.49 -30.75 7.02
C LYS A 172 9.94 -31.52 5.78
N SER A 173 10.38 -30.82 4.74
CA SER A 173 10.97 -31.40 3.53
C SER A 173 12.38 -31.92 3.80
N TRP A 174 12.90 -32.74 2.89
CA TRP A 174 14.26 -33.24 2.94
C TRP A 174 14.86 -33.39 1.55
N VAL A 175 16.19 -33.40 1.47
CA VAL A 175 16.93 -33.69 0.24
C VAL A 175 17.15 -35.19 0.12
N GLU A 176 16.88 -35.74 -1.07
CA GLU A 176 17.09 -37.16 -1.36
C GLU A 176 18.60 -37.48 -1.41
N LYS A 177 19.05 -38.48 -0.65
CA LYS A 177 20.49 -38.81 -0.56
C LYS A 177 21.10 -39.23 -1.91
N GLU A 178 20.30 -39.89 -2.74
CA GLU A 178 20.72 -40.37 -4.06
C GLU A 178 20.60 -39.29 -5.14
N LYS A 179 19.87 -38.20 -4.87
CA LYS A 179 19.65 -37.08 -5.78
C LYS A 179 19.75 -35.76 -5.00
N PRO A 180 20.97 -35.24 -4.80
CA PRO A 180 21.21 -34.09 -3.92
C PRO A 180 20.54 -32.79 -4.40
N ASN A 181 20.03 -32.75 -5.63
CA ASN A 181 19.28 -31.62 -6.19
C ASN A 181 17.76 -31.82 -6.13
N THR A 182 17.28 -32.86 -5.44
CA THR A 182 15.84 -33.19 -5.34
C THR A 182 15.35 -33.00 -3.91
N ILE A 183 14.47 -32.02 -3.74
CA ILE A 183 13.76 -31.77 -2.48
C ILE A 183 12.45 -32.56 -2.50
N VAL A 184 12.26 -33.39 -1.49
CA VAL A 184 11.05 -34.17 -1.26
C VAL A 184 10.22 -33.49 -0.19
N ASN A 185 8.95 -33.24 -0.49
CA ASN A 185 7.99 -32.63 0.44
C ASN A 185 7.21 -33.70 1.20
N PRO A 186 6.62 -33.35 2.37
CA PRO A 186 5.68 -34.23 3.07
C PRO A 186 4.54 -34.71 2.15
N VAL A 187 4.11 -35.95 2.35
CA VAL A 187 2.98 -36.53 1.59
C VAL A 187 1.72 -35.70 1.85
N ASP A 188 0.91 -35.49 0.81
CA ASP A 188 -0.37 -34.78 0.90
C ASP A 188 -0.31 -33.34 1.44
N TRP A 189 0.88 -32.71 1.44
CA TRP A 189 1.07 -31.35 2.00
C TRP A 189 0.07 -30.32 1.43
N TYR A 190 -0.30 -30.45 0.16
CA TYR A 190 -1.21 -29.55 -0.55
C TYR A 190 -2.63 -29.55 0.03
N LYS A 191 -3.06 -30.62 0.71
CA LYS A 191 -4.39 -30.72 1.33
C LYS A 191 -4.55 -29.78 2.53
N GLN A 192 -3.45 -29.25 3.05
CA GLN A 192 -3.46 -28.28 4.15
C GLN A 192 -3.82 -26.86 3.68
N PHE A 193 -3.94 -26.63 2.38
CA PHE A 193 -4.14 -25.33 1.77
C PHE A 193 -5.44 -25.31 0.96
N THR A 194 -6.17 -24.19 1.01
CA THR A 194 -7.27 -23.92 0.09
C THR A 194 -6.74 -23.66 -1.33
N PRO A 195 -7.58 -23.74 -2.39
CA PRO A 195 -7.15 -23.44 -3.75
C PRO A 195 -6.51 -22.04 -3.91
N GLY A 196 -7.04 -21.03 -3.21
CA GLY A 196 -6.49 -19.68 -3.21
C GLY A 196 -5.14 -19.61 -2.51
N GLU A 197 -5.01 -20.23 -1.33
CA GLU A 197 -3.74 -20.31 -0.60
C GLU A 197 -2.65 -21.03 -1.42
N LEU A 198 -3.01 -22.12 -2.11
CA LEU A 198 -2.09 -22.83 -3.00
C LEU A 198 -1.56 -21.91 -4.08
N HIS A 199 -2.44 -21.17 -4.77
CA HIS A 199 -2.03 -20.26 -5.83
C HIS A 199 -1.04 -19.19 -5.33
N THR A 200 -1.30 -18.62 -4.14
CA THR A 200 -0.43 -17.62 -3.51
C THR A 200 1.01 -18.13 -3.26
N ILE A 201 1.19 -19.41 -2.95
CA ILE A 201 2.52 -19.94 -2.60
C ILE A 201 3.29 -20.54 -3.78
N LEU A 202 2.71 -20.66 -4.99
CA LEU A 202 3.36 -21.39 -6.09
C LEU A 202 4.69 -20.75 -6.53
N VAL A 203 4.71 -19.42 -6.66
CA VAL A 203 5.93 -18.70 -7.05
C VAL A 203 6.96 -18.74 -5.92
N LEU A 204 6.54 -18.51 -4.67
CA LEU A 204 7.40 -18.67 -3.49
C LEU A 204 8.02 -20.06 -3.44
N ARG A 205 7.19 -21.12 -3.57
CA ARG A 205 7.63 -22.53 -3.61
C ARG A 205 8.68 -22.77 -4.69
N THR A 206 8.53 -22.15 -5.85
CA THR A 206 9.50 -22.29 -6.95
C THR A 206 10.84 -21.64 -6.62
N GLN A 207 10.83 -20.47 -5.98
CA GLN A 207 12.07 -19.80 -5.55
C GLN A 207 12.77 -20.54 -4.39
N LEU A 208 11.98 -21.13 -3.49
CA LEU A 208 12.48 -21.93 -2.37
C LEU A 208 12.88 -23.36 -2.77
N ALA A 209 12.74 -23.74 -4.05
CA ALA A 209 13.18 -25.05 -4.55
C ALA A 209 14.71 -25.09 -4.77
N ASN A 210 15.47 -24.64 -3.78
CA ASN A 210 16.93 -24.72 -3.74
C ASN A 210 17.39 -25.44 -2.46
N THR A 211 18.56 -26.07 -2.53
CA THR A 211 19.07 -26.92 -1.46
C THR A 211 19.80 -26.14 -0.36
N ASP A 212 19.95 -24.82 -0.52
CA ASP A 212 20.68 -23.97 0.43
C ASP A 212 19.99 -23.90 1.80
N TYR A 213 18.67 -24.14 1.86
CA TYR A 213 17.92 -24.20 3.12
C TYR A 213 18.11 -25.51 3.90
N PHE A 214 18.85 -26.47 3.36
CA PHE A 214 19.04 -27.80 3.94
C PHE A 214 20.47 -27.99 4.43
N SER A 215 20.61 -28.66 5.57
CA SER A 215 21.91 -29.02 6.14
C SER A 215 22.50 -30.25 5.43
N GLN A 216 23.76 -30.57 5.71
CA GLN A 216 24.47 -31.70 5.10
C GLN A 216 23.79 -33.07 5.35
N ASN A 217 22.96 -33.19 6.38
CA ASN A 217 22.21 -34.42 6.66
C ASN A 217 20.93 -34.55 5.80
N GLY A 218 20.66 -33.58 4.93
CA GLY A 218 19.51 -33.52 4.04
C GLY A 218 18.24 -32.96 4.68
N ARG A 219 18.23 -32.63 5.99
CA ARG A 219 17.10 -31.98 6.66
C ARG A 219 17.22 -30.47 6.62
N ALA A 220 16.08 -29.80 6.65
CA ALA A 220 16.00 -28.34 6.72
C ALA A 220 16.81 -27.79 7.90
N ASP A 221 17.59 -26.73 7.64
CA ASP A 221 18.37 -26.04 8.65
C ASP A 221 17.46 -25.12 9.47
N SER A 222 17.33 -25.39 10.78
CA SER A 222 16.42 -24.65 11.64
C SER A 222 16.72 -23.15 11.72
N ASN A 223 17.98 -22.74 11.62
CA ASN A 223 18.33 -21.31 11.66
C ASN A 223 17.90 -20.63 10.37
N LYS A 224 18.17 -21.26 9.22
CA LYS A 224 17.75 -20.72 7.91
C LYS A 224 16.23 -20.66 7.76
N ILE A 225 15.51 -21.65 8.29
CA ILE A 225 14.05 -21.63 8.32
C ILE A 225 13.52 -20.47 9.19
N LYS A 226 14.11 -20.23 10.36
CA LYS A 226 13.73 -19.10 11.22
C LYS A 226 13.99 -17.75 10.54
N ASP A 227 15.13 -17.62 9.88
CA ASP A 227 15.44 -16.43 9.10
C ASP A 227 14.45 -16.23 7.95
N LEU A 228 14.15 -17.27 7.19
CA LEU A 228 13.17 -17.20 6.10
C LEU A 228 11.77 -16.78 6.60
N ILE A 229 11.31 -17.32 7.74
CA ILE A 229 10.04 -16.89 8.35
C ILE A 229 10.09 -15.40 8.69
N ARG A 230 11.17 -14.94 9.35
CA ARG A 230 11.37 -13.52 9.67
C ARG A 230 11.39 -12.63 8.43
N GLU A 231 12.05 -13.07 7.36
CA GLU A 231 12.12 -12.34 6.09
C GLU A 231 10.76 -12.19 5.42
N ILE A 232 9.90 -13.22 5.51
CA ILE A 232 8.50 -13.14 5.08
C ILE A 232 7.73 -12.13 5.94
N GLU A 233 7.93 -12.12 7.26
CA GLU A 233 7.25 -11.19 8.17
C GLU A 233 7.58 -9.73 7.90
N ILE A 234 8.85 -9.42 7.63
CA ILE A 234 9.30 -8.06 7.31
C ILE A 234 9.05 -7.69 5.84
N GLY A 235 8.62 -8.64 5.00
CA GLY A 235 8.15 -8.39 3.64
C GLY A 235 9.19 -8.52 2.53
N LEU A 236 10.37 -9.10 2.77
CA LEU A 236 11.37 -9.30 1.71
C LEU A 236 10.88 -10.23 0.59
N TRP A 237 9.94 -11.11 0.92
CA TRP A 237 9.36 -12.09 -0.01
C TRP A 237 8.01 -11.66 -0.59
N ASP A 238 7.52 -10.46 -0.30
CA ASP A 238 6.21 -9.99 -0.75
C ASP A 238 6.07 -10.04 -2.27
N ASN A 239 7.10 -9.63 -3.01
CA ASN A 239 7.08 -9.65 -4.47
C ASN A 239 6.76 -11.04 -5.03
N TYR A 240 7.28 -12.11 -4.42
CA TYR A 240 7.03 -13.48 -4.86
C TYR A 240 5.66 -14.00 -4.42
N LEU A 241 5.22 -13.60 -3.23
CA LEU A 241 3.90 -13.95 -2.70
C LEU A 241 2.75 -13.27 -3.46
N PHE A 242 3.00 -12.10 -4.04
CA PHE A 242 2.04 -11.37 -4.87
C PHE A 242 2.21 -11.61 -6.38
N TYR A 243 3.24 -12.36 -6.79
CA TYR A 243 3.49 -12.62 -8.21
C TYR A 243 2.45 -13.62 -8.74
N ASP A 244 1.75 -13.24 -9.80
CA ASP A 244 0.86 -14.14 -10.53
C ASP A 244 1.61 -15.34 -11.12
N HIS A 245 1.15 -16.55 -10.79
CA HIS A 245 1.84 -17.77 -11.17
C HIS A 245 1.87 -18.00 -12.69
N GLU A 246 0.80 -17.64 -13.41
CA GLU A 246 0.73 -17.81 -14.87
C GLU A 246 1.73 -16.88 -15.58
N SER A 247 1.79 -15.63 -15.14
CA SER A 247 2.77 -14.66 -15.62
C SER A 247 4.21 -15.12 -15.33
N PHE A 248 4.47 -15.63 -14.12
CA PHE A 248 5.78 -16.15 -13.73
C PHE A 248 6.21 -17.34 -14.61
N THR A 249 5.32 -18.32 -14.78
CA THR A 249 5.59 -19.52 -15.60
C THR A 249 5.77 -19.18 -17.08
N ASN A 250 5.01 -18.23 -17.62
CA ASN A 250 5.17 -17.75 -18.99
C ASN A 250 6.56 -17.13 -19.22
N ILE A 251 7.01 -16.26 -18.31
CA ILE A 251 8.35 -15.65 -18.40
C ILE A 251 9.43 -16.73 -18.31
N GLN A 252 9.29 -17.70 -17.41
CA GLN A 252 10.25 -18.80 -17.30
C GLN A 252 10.29 -19.65 -18.59
N ALA A 253 9.13 -19.92 -19.20
CA ALA A 253 9.04 -20.64 -20.48
C ALA A 253 9.72 -19.87 -21.62
N GLN A 254 9.49 -18.55 -21.71
CA GLN A 254 10.15 -17.69 -22.71
C GLN A 254 11.67 -17.66 -22.53
N HIS A 255 12.15 -17.55 -21.29
CA HIS A 255 13.58 -17.59 -20.99
C HIS A 255 14.20 -18.95 -21.37
N ASN A 256 13.52 -20.05 -21.05
CA ASN A 256 13.98 -21.39 -21.44
C ASN A 256 14.02 -21.56 -22.97
N LEU A 257 12.99 -21.07 -23.69
CA LEU A 257 12.95 -21.08 -25.14
C LEU A 257 14.10 -20.26 -25.74
N ALA A 258 14.37 -19.06 -25.20
CA ALA A 258 15.46 -18.21 -25.64
C ALA A 258 16.82 -18.91 -25.49
N ASN A 259 17.06 -19.59 -24.36
CA ASN A 259 18.29 -20.35 -24.12
C ASN A 259 18.45 -21.51 -25.12
N VAL A 260 17.36 -22.24 -25.42
CA VAL A 260 17.38 -23.32 -26.42
C VAL A 260 17.72 -22.77 -27.80
N VAL A 261 17.07 -21.68 -28.22
CA VAL A 261 17.31 -21.03 -29.51
C VAL A 261 18.75 -20.52 -29.61
N GLN A 262 19.26 -19.87 -28.55
CA GLN A 262 20.65 -19.41 -28.51
C GLN A 262 21.64 -20.56 -28.63
N GLY A 263 21.40 -21.68 -27.93
CA GLY A 263 22.22 -22.89 -28.03
C GLY A 263 22.24 -23.47 -29.45
N MET A 264 21.08 -23.52 -30.11
CA MET A 264 20.98 -23.97 -31.51
C MET A 264 21.73 -23.03 -32.47
N ILE A 265 21.62 -21.72 -32.30
CA ILE A 265 22.36 -20.73 -33.12
C ILE A 265 23.87 -20.92 -32.93
N MET A 266 24.35 -21.05 -31.69
CA MET A 266 25.77 -21.28 -31.40
C MET A 266 26.28 -22.59 -32.00
N MET A 267 25.51 -23.68 -31.92
CA MET A 267 25.88 -24.97 -32.55
C MET A 267 25.97 -24.85 -34.07
N ASN A 268 25.01 -24.17 -34.72
CA ASN A 268 25.03 -23.96 -36.16
C ASN A 268 26.24 -23.10 -36.59
N GLN A 269 26.57 -22.03 -35.85
CA GLN A 269 27.76 -21.23 -36.12
C GLN A 269 29.07 -22.02 -35.97
N GLN A 270 29.16 -22.89 -34.96
CA GLN A 270 30.33 -23.77 -34.78
C GLN A 270 30.46 -24.82 -35.89
N GLN A 271 29.33 -25.32 -36.42
CA GLN A 271 29.36 -26.25 -37.56
C GLN A 271 29.78 -25.54 -38.85
N VAL A 272 29.27 -24.35 -39.13
CA VAL A 272 29.67 -23.53 -40.31
C VAL A 272 31.16 -23.15 -40.26
N ASN A 273 31.69 -22.82 -39.08
CA ASN A 273 33.11 -22.50 -38.92
C ASN A 273 34.03 -23.74 -39.06
N LYS A 274 33.52 -24.96 -38.91
CA LYS A 274 34.28 -26.21 -39.13
C LYS A 274 34.26 -26.69 -40.58
N THR A 275 33.24 -26.33 -41.36
CA THR A 275 33.10 -26.74 -42.77
C THR A 275 33.64 -25.73 -43.78
N THR A 276 34.05 -24.53 -43.34
CA THR A 276 34.71 -23.55 -44.22
C THR A 276 36.20 -23.89 -44.34
N PRO A 277 36.74 -24.30 -45.52
CA PRO A 277 38.17 -24.50 -45.67
C PRO A 277 38.88 -23.16 -45.49
N LYS A 278 40.00 -23.14 -44.75
CA LYS A 278 40.91 -21.98 -44.76
C LYS A 278 41.50 -21.89 -46.16
N THR A 279 40.93 -21.05 -47.01
CA THR A 279 41.58 -20.64 -48.25
C THR A 279 42.74 -19.72 -47.86
N GLU A 280 43.94 -20.30 -47.74
CA GLU A 280 45.17 -19.51 -47.72
C GLU A 280 45.30 -18.84 -49.09
N ILE A 281 45.10 -17.52 -49.11
CA ILE A 281 45.48 -16.69 -50.25
C ILE A 281 47.00 -16.60 -50.20
N VAL A 282 47.67 -17.39 -51.04
CA VAL A 282 49.09 -17.20 -51.36
C VAL A 282 49.15 -16.06 -52.38
N GLU A 283 49.53 -14.87 -51.94
CA GLU A 283 49.98 -13.81 -52.84
C GLU A 283 51.30 -14.26 -53.49
N SER A 284 51.26 -14.51 -54.79
CA SER A 284 52.45 -14.66 -55.61
C SER A 284 52.94 -13.27 -56.06
N ASN A 285 54.23 -13.01 -55.79
CA ASN A 285 55.03 -11.86 -56.22
C ASN A 285 54.73 -11.32 -57.62
#